data_AF-W4I8B6-F1
#
_entry.id   AF-W4I8B6-F1
#
_cell.length_a   1.000
_cell.length_b   1.000
_cell.length_c   1.000
_cell.angle_alpha   90.00
_cell.angle_beta   90.00
_cell.angle_gamma   90.00
#
_symmetry.space_group_name_H-M   'P 1'
#
loop_
_entity.id
_entity.type
_entity.pdbx_description
1 polymer ?
#
loop_
_entity_poly.entity_id
_entity_poly.type
_entity_poly.pdbx_seq_one_letter_code
_entity_poly.pdbx_strand_id
1 'polypeptide(L)'
;MEKVITMREIITNTRKIKLHENFLEDCNLKDIFYNGLETVNCGYNDYVNMKTWLFVLSEKMFRTDYEELAYVACDALKVLLCNSKFLNVIIFKLLRKKLEKEILKIMGICCLTVASRMQQINESTCFKVILELSNLKDKLNEFNIRQIEMDVFVTLAHSGFCFEKIITPVNELNQIMKFLETYENFFDNNFNTFKSSSNLMLKIIYCMVPVFNMNIYNYSIVNYALRLFIQDNDKYEFIFEKLKQNYQDKEIIHISNFQNHMHNIINAFKNTSIFSAKDSILNNQLDVQLFEEINKKIEAYYEQKHKT
;
A
#
# COMPACT_ATOMS: atom_id res chain seq x y z
N MET A 1 -4.63 -5.01 -29.94
CA MET A 1 -5.32 -5.39 -28.69
C MET A 1 -4.24 -5.73 -27.67
N GLU A 2 -4.04 -4.87 -26.66
CA GLU A 2 -3.15 -5.23 -25.55
C GLU A 2 -3.72 -6.44 -24.82
N LYS A 3 -2.87 -7.43 -24.54
CA LYS A 3 -3.26 -8.65 -23.83
C LYS A 3 -3.65 -8.27 -22.40
N VAL A 4 -4.91 -8.51 -22.03
CA VAL A 4 -5.39 -8.31 -20.65
C VAL A 4 -4.64 -9.29 -19.74
N ILE A 5 -3.75 -8.77 -18.90
CA ILE A 5 -2.99 -9.56 -17.92
C ILE A 5 -3.94 -9.90 -16.76
N THR A 6 -4.15 -11.18 -16.51
CA THR A 6 -5.03 -11.66 -15.45
C THR A 6 -4.38 -11.52 -14.07
N MET A 7 -5.18 -11.45 -12.99
CA MET A 7 -4.67 -11.41 -11.60
C MET A 7 -3.73 -12.59 -11.29
N ARG A 8 -4.05 -13.77 -11.83
CA ARG A 8 -3.20 -14.95 -11.74
C ARG A 8 -1.86 -14.75 -12.46
N GLU A 9 -1.83 -14.09 -13.61
CA GLU A 9 -0.59 -13.72 -14.31
C GLU A 9 0.20 -12.64 -13.56
N ILE A 10 -0.43 -11.63 -12.95
CA ILE A 10 0.27 -10.64 -12.11
C ILE A 10 0.95 -11.35 -10.93
N ILE A 11 0.20 -12.20 -10.21
CA ILE A 11 0.68 -13.02 -9.08
C ILE A 11 1.77 -14.02 -9.54
N THR A 12 1.65 -14.58 -10.74
CA THR A 12 2.63 -15.56 -11.26
C THR A 12 3.88 -14.88 -11.79
N ASN A 13 3.76 -13.69 -12.39
CA ASN A 13 4.88 -12.90 -12.86
C ASN A 13 5.64 -12.25 -11.71
N THR A 14 4.97 -11.91 -10.61
CA THR A 14 5.65 -11.60 -9.33
C THR A 14 6.44 -12.79 -8.81
N ARG A 15 5.87 -14.01 -8.85
CA ARG A 15 6.55 -15.25 -8.43
C ARG A 15 7.77 -15.61 -9.29
N LYS A 16 7.77 -15.25 -10.58
CA LYS A 16 8.86 -15.57 -11.53
C LYS A 16 10.10 -14.72 -11.36
N ILE A 17 9.99 -13.55 -10.74
CA ILE A 17 11.16 -12.80 -10.33
C ILE A 17 11.67 -13.52 -9.09
N LYS A 18 12.78 -14.27 -9.24
CA LYS A 18 13.58 -14.75 -8.11
C LYS A 18 14.19 -13.53 -7.40
N LEU A 19 13.36 -12.69 -6.79
CA LEU A 19 13.79 -11.84 -5.70
C LEU A 19 14.17 -12.82 -4.60
N HIS A 20 15.40 -12.71 -4.12
CA HIS A 20 16.09 -13.69 -3.30
C HIS A 20 15.17 -14.35 -2.26
N GLU A 21 15.46 -15.62 -2.00
CA GLU A 21 14.74 -16.62 -1.19
C GLU A 21 14.46 -16.21 0.28
N ASN A 22 14.62 -14.94 0.64
CA ASN A 22 14.21 -14.34 1.90
C ASN A 22 12.88 -13.55 1.81
N PHE A 23 12.26 -13.47 0.62
CA PHE A 23 10.94 -12.82 0.43
C PHE A 23 9.75 -13.64 0.96
N LEU A 24 10.00 -14.89 1.37
CA LEU A 24 9.02 -15.89 1.78
C LEU A 24 9.35 -16.53 3.14
N GLU A 25 9.93 -15.76 4.07
CA GLU A 25 10.04 -16.24 5.46
C GLU A 25 8.70 -16.43 6.19
N ASP A 26 7.57 -16.47 5.46
CA ASP A 26 6.67 -17.60 5.66
C ASP A 26 5.74 -17.79 4.44
N CYS A 27 5.97 -18.81 3.61
CA CYS A 27 4.92 -19.33 2.70
C CYS A 27 3.59 -19.55 3.46
N ASN A 28 3.66 -19.84 4.76
CA ASN A 28 2.52 -19.93 5.66
C ASN A 28 1.75 -18.61 5.79
N LEU A 29 2.40 -17.45 5.90
CA LEU A 29 1.73 -16.16 6.13
C LEU A 29 0.81 -15.78 4.98
N LYS A 30 1.22 -16.12 3.76
CA LYS A 30 0.41 -15.86 2.56
C LYS A 30 -0.85 -16.72 2.55
N ASP A 31 -0.71 -18.02 2.79
CA ASP A 31 -1.85 -18.93 2.81
C ASP A 31 -2.77 -18.62 4.00
N ILE A 32 -2.20 -18.30 5.16
CA ILE A 32 -2.93 -17.80 6.34
C ILE A 32 -3.71 -16.53 5.99
N PHE A 33 -3.11 -15.57 5.28
CA PHE A 33 -3.78 -14.34 4.86
C PHE A 33 -4.96 -14.61 3.91
N TYR A 34 -4.77 -15.46 2.88
CA TYR A 34 -5.86 -15.81 1.97
C TYR A 34 -6.97 -16.59 2.68
N ASN A 35 -6.63 -17.52 3.57
CA ASN A 35 -7.60 -18.21 4.42
C ASN A 35 -8.36 -17.22 5.32
N GLY A 36 -7.68 -16.21 5.86
CA GLY A 36 -8.30 -15.13 6.63
C GLY A 36 -9.32 -14.34 5.81
N LEU A 37 -8.99 -14.00 4.57
CA LEU A 37 -9.91 -13.34 3.62
C LEU A 37 -11.15 -14.21 3.32
N GLU A 38 -10.94 -15.50 3.05
CA GLU A 38 -12.03 -16.45 2.84
C GLU A 38 -12.94 -16.56 4.08
N THR A 39 -12.35 -16.54 5.28
CA THR A 39 -13.10 -16.60 6.55
C THR A 39 -14.00 -15.38 6.74
N VAL A 40 -13.62 -14.21 6.23
CA VAL A 40 -14.47 -13.00 6.20
C VAL A 40 -15.29 -12.86 4.90
N ASN A 41 -15.41 -13.94 4.11
CA ASN A 41 -16.15 -14.01 2.85
C ASN A 41 -15.75 -12.93 1.83
N CYS A 42 -14.45 -12.66 1.73
CA CYS A 42 -13.89 -11.66 0.83
C CYS A 42 -12.83 -12.27 -0.10
N GLY A 43 -12.78 -11.79 -1.33
CA GLY A 43 -11.68 -12.05 -2.25
C GLY A 43 -10.54 -11.05 -2.07
N TYR A 44 -9.44 -11.30 -2.77
CA TYR A 44 -8.31 -10.37 -2.80
C TYR A 44 -8.70 -8.97 -3.30
N ASN A 45 -9.59 -8.90 -4.29
CA ASN A 45 -10.04 -7.62 -4.86
C ASN A 45 -10.79 -6.78 -3.81
N ASP A 46 -11.56 -7.41 -2.93
CA ASP A 46 -12.25 -6.72 -1.84
C ASP A 46 -11.24 -6.12 -0.85
N TYR A 47 -10.14 -6.82 -0.57
CA TYR A 47 -9.04 -6.29 0.24
C TYR A 47 -8.31 -5.12 -0.43
N VAL A 48 -8.04 -5.19 -1.73
CA VAL A 48 -7.47 -4.07 -2.50
C VAL A 48 -8.37 -2.84 -2.43
N ASN A 49 -9.67 -3.02 -2.67
CA ASN A 49 -10.66 -1.95 -2.58
C ASN A 49 -10.75 -1.41 -1.15
N MET A 50 -10.66 -2.27 -0.14
CA MET A 50 -10.64 -1.89 1.27
C MET A 50 -9.45 -0.97 1.59
N LYS A 51 -8.24 -1.32 1.15
CA LYS A 51 -7.05 -0.47 1.36
C LYS A 51 -7.27 0.92 0.77
N THR A 52 -7.69 1.00 -0.50
CA THR A 52 -7.94 2.30 -1.12
C THR A 52 -9.05 3.10 -0.46
N TRP A 53 -10.09 2.42 0.01
CA TRP A 53 -11.17 3.06 0.73
C TRP A 53 -10.70 3.59 2.09
N LEU A 54 -9.78 2.91 2.78
CA LEU A 54 -9.15 3.41 4.01
C LEU A 54 -8.32 4.67 3.76
N PHE A 55 -7.61 4.79 2.63
CA PHE A 55 -6.95 6.04 2.25
C PHE A 55 -7.94 7.20 2.10
N VAL A 56 -9.03 6.98 1.37
CA VAL A 56 -10.08 8.00 1.16
C VAL A 56 -10.77 8.37 2.48
N LEU A 57 -11.07 7.38 3.33
CA LEU A 57 -11.69 7.62 4.62
C LEU A 57 -10.73 8.39 5.55
N SER A 58 -9.45 8.01 5.56
CA SER A 58 -8.42 8.70 6.34
C SER A 58 -8.29 10.16 5.91
N GLU A 59 -8.22 10.44 4.60
CA GLU A 59 -8.14 11.81 4.07
C GLU A 59 -9.33 12.69 4.49
N LYS A 60 -10.53 12.11 4.53
CA LYS A 60 -11.73 12.82 5.00
C LYS A 60 -11.74 13.08 6.51
N MET A 61 -11.10 12.20 7.28
CA MET A 61 -11.13 12.21 8.74
C MET A 61 -9.96 12.98 9.36
N PHE A 62 -8.81 13.05 8.68
CA PHE A 62 -7.57 13.59 9.20
C PHE A 62 -6.95 14.58 8.21
N ARG A 63 -6.36 15.66 8.71
CA ARG A 63 -5.86 16.74 7.84
C ARG A 63 -4.45 16.51 7.31
N THR A 64 -3.51 16.13 8.18
CA THR A 64 -2.07 16.10 7.86
C THR A 64 -1.51 14.69 7.80
N ASP A 65 -1.97 13.80 8.67
CA ASP A 65 -1.36 12.48 8.87
C ASP A 65 -2.20 11.35 8.25
N TYR A 66 -3.09 11.70 7.34
CA TYR A 66 -4.06 10.77 6.77
C TYR A 66 -3.39 9.62 6.02
N GLU A 67 -2.31 9.88 5.27
CA GLU A 67 -1.61 8.81 4.56
C GLU A 67 -0.94 7.85 5.54
N GLU A 68 -0.22 8.38 6.52
CA GLU A 68 0.45 7.57 7.56
C GLU A 68 -0.54 6.67 8.29
N LEU A 69 -1.67 7.24 8.71
CA LEU A 69 -2.75 6.48 9.35
C LEU A 69 -3.36 5.41 8.45
N ALA A 70 -3.51 5.70 7.15
CA ALA A 70 -4.02 4.71 6.20
C ALA A 70 -3.06 3.53 6.04
N TYR A 71 -1.75 3.78 5.96
CA TYR A 71 -0.73 2.73 5.93
C TYR A 71 -0.77 1.87 7.20
N VAL A 72 -0.78 2.49 8.38
CA VAL A 72 -0.83 1.77 9.66
C VAL A 72 -2.13 0.96 9.79
N ALA A 73 -3.27 1.52 9.39
CA ALA A 73 -4.54 0.82 9.39
C ALA A 73 -4.55 -0.40 8.46
N CYS A 74 -3.96 -0.27 7.26
CA CYS A 74 -3.86 -1.36 6.29
C CYS A 74 -2.94 -2.49 6.78
N ASP A 75 -1.81 -2.16 7.42
CA ASP A 75 -0.91 -3.15 8.03
C ASP A 75 -1.54 -3.82 9.25
N ALA A 76 -2.26 -3.07 10.09
CA ALA A 76 -3.06 -3.62 11.18
C ALA A 76 -4.12 -4.60 10.64
N LEU A 77 -4.86 -4.22 9.59
CA LEU A 77 -5.85 -5.09 8.97
C LEU A 77 -5.22 -6.36 8.39
N LYS A 78 -4.05 -6.25 7.77
CA LYS A 78 -3.27 -7.39 7.27
C LYS A 78 -2.92 -8.36 8.41
N VAL A 79 -2.38 -7.86 9.51
CA VAL A 79 -2.03 -8.68 10.69
C VAL A 79 -3.27 -9.31 11.31
N LEU A 80 -4.38 -8.57 11.37
CA LEU A 80 -5.65 -9.07 11.89
C LEU A 80 -6.17 -10.25 11.06
N LEU A 81 -6.10 -10.16 9.73
CA LEU A 81 -6.47 -11.25 8.82
C LEU A 81 -5.54 -12.46 8.97
N CYS A 82 -4.30 -12.24 9.39
CA CYS A 82 -3.37 -13.33 9.67
C CYS A 82 -3.57 -14.01 11.04
N ASN A 83 -4.39 -13.44 11.94
CA ASN A 83 -4.58 -13.98 13.29
C ASN A 83 -5.94 -14.72 13.43
N SER A 84 -5.98 -15.95 12.94
CA SER A 84 -7.20 -16.78 12.90
C SER A 84 -7.88 -16.96 14.26
N LYS A 85 -7.11 -17.05 15.36
CA LYS A 85 -7.64 -17.30 16.70
C LYS A 85 -8.58 -16.18 17.16
N PHE A 86 -8.18 -14.93 16.98
CA PHE A 86 -8.93 -13.77 17.45
C PHE A 86 -9.85 -13.18 16.37
N LEU A 87 -9.51 -13.37 15.10
CA LEU A 87 -10.36 -13.02 13.97
C LEU A 87 -11.78 -13.62 14.11
N ASN A 88 -11.86 -14.89 14.52
CA ASN A 88 -13.13 -15.58 14.72
C ASN A 88 -14.04 -14.95 15.79
N VAL A 89 -13.46 -14.30 16.81
CA VAL A 89 -14.23 -13.60 17.86
C VAL A 89 -14.95 -12.39 17.27
N ILE A 90 -14.23 -11.60 16.46
CA ILE A 90 -14.78 -10.42 15.78
C ILE A 90 -15.86 -10.84 14.78
N ILE A 91 -15.56 -11.86 13.97
CA ILE A 91 -16.50 -12.42 12.98
C ILE A 91 -17.79 -12.86 13.67
N PHE A 92 -17.71 -13.67 14.72
CA PHE A 92 -18.89 -14.18 15.42
C PHE A 92 -19.79 -13.05 15.95
N LYS A 93 -19.21 -11.99 16.51
CA LYS A 93 -19.96 -10.81 16.99
C LYS A 93 -20.69 -10.10 15.85
N LEU A 94 -20.06 -9.99 14.68
CA LEU A 94 -20.63 -9.34 13.50
C LEU A 94 -21.70 -10.20 12.81
N LEU A 95 -21.50 -11.52 12.74
CA LEU A 95 -22.50 -12.47 12.23
C LEU A 95 -23.78 -12.44 13.08
N ARG A 96 -23.68 -12.39 14.41
CA ARG A 96 -24.84 -12.23 15.30
C ARG A 96 -25.64 -10.96 15.05
N LYS A 97 -25.03 -9.94 14.45
CA LYS A 97 -25.67 -8.69 14.05
C LYS A 97 -26.12 -8.67 12.58
N LYS A 98 -25.99 -9.77 11.84
CA LYS A 98 -26.29 -9.89 10.40
C LYS A 98 -25.45 -8.93 9.53
N LEU A 99 -24.18 -8.73 9.90
CA LEU A 99 -23.24 -7.80 9.23
C LEU A 99 -22.16 -8.50 8.41
N GLU A 100 -22.47 -9.69 7.90
CA GLU A 100 -21.57 -10.61 7.19
C GLU A 100 -20.81 -9.92 6.05
N LYS A 101 -21.53 -9.12 5.24
CA LYS A 101 -20.96 -8.39 4.09
C LYS A 101 -20.15 -7.15 4.48
N GLU A 102 -20.22 -6.72 5.73
CA GLU A 102 -19.56 -5.51 6.23
C GLU A 102 -18.34 -5.85 7.11
N ILE A 103 -18.00 -7.13 7.29
CA ILE A 103 -16.96 -7.55 8.24
C ILE A 103 -15.63 -6.87 7.94
N LEU A 104 -15.13 -7.02 6.71
CA LEU A 104 -13.85 -6.43 6.30
C LEU A 104 -13.86 -4.90 6.43
N LYS A 105 -15.01 -4.27 6.14
CA LYS A 105 -15.21 -2.83 6.23
C LYS A 105 -15.14 -2.32 7.67
N ILE A 106 -15.86 -2.99 8.57
CA ILE A 106 -15.90 -2.66 10.00
C ILE A 106 -14.51 -2.89 10.61
N MET A 107 -13.85 -4.00 10.28
CA MET A 107 -12.47 -4.26 10.71
C MET A 107 -11.52 -3.16 10.25
N GLY A 108 -11.59 -2.75 8.98
CA GLY A 108 -10.78 -1.65 8.44
C GLY A 108 -11.00 -0.33 9.17
N ILE A 109 -12.26 0.06 9.42
CA ILE A 109 -12.59 1.25 10.23
C ILE A 109 -11.96 1.15 11.61
N CYS A 110 -12.14 0.02 12.30
CA CYS A 110 -11.59 -0.17 13.63
C CYS A 110 -10.06 -0.13 13.64
N CYS A 111 -9.39 -0.71 12.63
CA CYS A 111 -7.94 -0.56 12.48
C CYS A 111 -7.52 0.91 12.33
N LEU A 112 -8.25 1.70 11.54
CA LEU A 112 -8.00 3.13 11.38
C LEU A 112 -8.22 3.92 12.68
N THR A 113 -9.30 3.63 13.43
CA THR A 113 -9.55 4.34 14.69
C THR A 113 -8.54 3.98 15.77
N VAL A 114 -8.17 2.70 15.89
CA VAL A 114 -7.10 2.27 16.80
C VAL A 114 -5.78 2.93 16.42
N ALA A 115 -5.41 2.94 15.13
CA ALA A 115 -4.21 3.61 14.67
C ALA A 115 -4.20 5.10 15.06
N SER A 116 -5.31 5.81 14.81
CA SER A 116 -5.42 7.25 15.11
C SER A 116 -5.25 7.59 16.59
N ARG A 117 -5.75 6.72 17.49
CA ARG A 117 -5.62 6.90 18.94
C ARG A 117 -4.22 6.53 19.43
N MET A 118 -3.70 5.40 18.96
CA MET A 118 -2.40 4.90 19.40
C MET A 118 -1.24 5.78 18.93
N GLN A 119 -1.39 6.45 17.79
CA GLN A 119 -0.43 7.45 17.31
C GLN A 119 -0.66 8.85 17.87
N GLN A 120 -1.65 9.05 18.77
CA GLN A 120 -1.97 10.34 19.38
C GLN A 120 -2.33 11.46 18.37
N ILE A 121 -2.69 11.11 17.13
CA ILE A 121 -3.08 12.07 16.08
C ILE A 121 -4.50 12.59 16.32
N ASN A 122 -5.38 11.77 16.89
CA ASN A 122 -6.73 12.20 17.25
C ASN A 122 -7.21 11.53 18.54
N GLU A 123 -7.39 12.32 19.59
CA GLU A 123 -7.92 11.86 20.88
C GLU A 123 -9.43 11.57 20.84
N SER A 124 -10.17 12.10 19.86
CA SER A 124 -11.63 12.01 19.78
C SER A 124 -12.12 11.60 18.38
N THR A 125 -11.67 10.45 17.89
CA THR A 125 -12.22 9.87 16.65
C THR A 125 -13.73 9.60 16.82
N CYS A 126 -14.57 10.42 16.19
CA CYS A 126 -16.02 10.35 16.33
C CYS A 126 -16.58 9.23 15.43
N PHE A 127 -16.84 8.07 16.03
CA PHE A 127 -17.44 6.93 15.32
C PHE A 127 -18.75 7.29 14.62
N LYS A 128 -19.51 8.28 15.11
CA LYS A 128 -20.73 8.74 14.42
C LYS A 128 -20.41 9.22 13.00
N VAL A 129 -19.38 10.06 12.85
CA VAL A 129 -18.93 10.57 11.55
C VAL A 129 -18.41 9.43 10.68
N ILE A 130 -17.61 8.53 11.23
CA ILE A 130 -17.08 7.40 10.44
C ILE A 130 -18.21 6.47 9.98
N LEU A 131 -19.17 6.16 10.86
CA LEU A 131 -20.32 5.32 10.53
C LEU A 131 -21.19 5.97 9.45
N GLU A 132 -21.36 7.29 9.47
CA GLU A 132 -22.03 8.04 8.41
C GLU A 132 -21.28 7.95 7.09
N LEU A 133 -19.98 8.29 7.07
CA LEU A 133 -19.13 8.20 5.88
C LEU A 133 -19.04 6.77 5.30
N SER A 134 -19.24 5.77 6.15
CA SER A 134 -19.18 4.35 5.80
C SER A 134 -20.53 3.74 5.45
N ASN A 135 -21.64 4.49 5.50
CA ASN A 135 -23.00 3.97 5.33
C ASN A 135 -23.35 2.83 6.31
N LEU A 136 -22.84 2.91 7.54
CA LEU A 136 -23.07 1.95 8.63
C LEU A 136 -23.90 2.51 9.78
N LYS A 137 -24.27 3.79 9.75
CA LYS A 137 -25.01 4.48 10.84
C LYS A 137 -26.33 3.79 11.22
N ASP A 138 -27.03 3.20 10.25
CA ASP A 138 -28.32 2.52 10.46
C ASP A 138 -28.14 1.04 10.87
N LYS A 139 -26.91 0.52 10.79
CA LYS A 139 -26.55 -0.87 11.07
C LYS A 139 -25.83 -1.04 12.42
N LEU A 140 -25.06 -0.03 12.81
CA LEU A 140 -24.24 0.00 14.02
C LEU A 140 -24.40 1.34 14.72
N ASN A 141 -24.45 1.30 16.04
CA ASN A 141 -24.30 2.48 16.88
C ASN A 141 -22.87 2.56 17.43
N GLU A 142 -22.55 3.69 18.05
CA GLU A 142 -21.22 3.96 18.62
C GLU A 142 -20.79 2.91 19.66
N PHE A 143 -21.72 2.46 20.51
CA PHE A 143 -21.43 1.44 21.52
C PHE A 143 -20.97 0.13 20.88
N ASN A 144 -21.69 -0.35 19.87
CA ASN A 144 -21.39 -1.60 19.19
C ASN A 144 -20.02 -1.56 18.50
N ILE A 145 -19.71 -0.47 17.80
CA ILE A 145 -18.43 -0.36 17.07
C ILE A 145 -17.25 -0.17 18.03
N ARG A 146 -17.44 0.51 19.17
CA ARG A 146 -16.41 0.60 20.22
C ARG A 146 -16.06 -0.78 20.82
N GLN A 147 -17.04 -1.65 21.01
CA GLN A 147 -16.75 -3.02 21.47
C GLN A 147 -15.89 -3.78 20.45
N ILE A 148 -16.20 -3.65 19.15
CA ILE A 148 -15.43 -4.28 18.08
C ILE A 148 -14.02 -3.65 17.97
N GLU A 149 -13.91 -2.33 18.12
CA GLU A 149 -12.64 -1.61 18.18
C GLU A 149 -11.74 -2.16 19.29
N MET A 150 -12.30 -2.40 20.49
CA MET A 150 -11.56 -2.99 21.60
C MET A 150 -11.08 -4.42 21.28
N ASP A 151 -11.92 -5.25 20.66
CA ASP A 151 -11.51 -6.59 20.24
C ASP A 151 -10.37 -6.53 19.20
N VAL A 152 -10.44 -5.61 18.25
CA VAL A 152 -9.40 -5.37 17.25
C VAL A 152 -8.10 -4.94 17.94
N PHE A 153 -8.16 -3.98 18.86
CA PHE A 153 -6.98 -3.53 19.61
C PHE A 153 -6.33 -4.68 20.40
N VAL A 154 -7.12 -5.43 21.17
CA VAL A 154 -6.62 -6.57 21.97
C VAL A 154 -5.99 -7.63 21.05
N THR A 155 -6.60 -7.90 19.90
CA THR A 155 -6.06 -8.84 18.91
C THR A 155 -4.70 -8.40 18.38
N LEU A 156 -4.58 -7.12 18.00
CA LEU A 156 -3.35 -6.55 17.48
C LEU A 156 -2.24 -6.54 18.54
N ALA A 157 -2.59 -6.18 19.79
CA ALA A 157 -1.66 -6.24 20.92
C ALA A 157 -1.15 -7.68 21.18
N HIS A 158 -2.03 -8.68 21.15
CA HIS A 158 -1.63 -10.09 21.27
C HIS A 158 -0.77 -10.58 20.10
N SER A 159 -0.90 -9.95 18.93
CA SER A 159 -0.07 -10.23 17.75
C SER A 159 1.30 -9.52 17.82
N GLY A 160 1.58 -8.76 18.88
CA GLY A 160 2.81 -7.97 19.01
C GLY A 160 2.84 -6.73 18.11
N PHE A 161 1.70 -6.31 17.55
CA PHE A 161 1.63 -5.15 16.67
C PHE A 161 1.86 -3.86 17.46
N CYS A 162 2.94 -3.14 17.15
CA CYS A 162 3.36 -1.95 17.88
C CYS A 162 3.09 -0.69 17.05
N PHE A 163 1.97 -0.01 17.32
CA PHE A 163 1.54 1.18 16.57
C PHE A 163 2.54 2.34 16.55
N GLU A 164 3.31 2.52 17.63
CA GLU A 164 4.28 3.62 17.79
C GLU A 164 5.59 3.40 17.03
N LYS A 165 5.92 2.14 16.67
CA LYS A 165 7.20 1.77 16.05
C LYS A 165 7.07 1.42 14.57
N ILE A 166 5.90 1.63 13.97
CA ILE A 166 5.68 1.32 12.56
C ILE A 166 6.36 2.41 11.73
N ILE A 167 7.42 2.03 11.05
CA ILE A 167 8.01 2.83 10.00
C ILE A 167 7.10 2.69 8.78
N THR A 168 6.29 3.72 8.51
CA THR A 168 5.39 3.70 7.36
C THR A 168 6.15 3.96 6.05
N PRO A 169 5.59 3.53 4.92
CA PRO A 169 6.18 3.81 3.61
C PRO A 169 6.40 5.31 3.34
N VAL A 170 5.53 6.18 3.86
CA VAL A 170 5.69 7.65 3.75
C VAL A 170 6.88 8.14 4.56
N ASN A 171 7.07 7.63 5.77
CA ASN A 171 8.20 8.01 6.62
C ASN A 171 9.54 7.59 5.99
N GLU A 172 9.62 6.36 5.47
CA GLU A 172 10.80 5.91 4.71
C GLU A 172 11.01 6.74 3.45
N LEU A 173 9.95 7.02 2.68
CA LEU A 173 10.05 7.82 1.48
C LEU A 173 10.55 9.23 1.75
N ASN A 174 10.08 9.88 2.82
CA ASN A 174 10.56 11.19 3.23
C ASN A 174 12.06 11.18 3.56
N GLN A 175 12.57 10.10 4.18
CA GLN A 175 14.00 9.95 4.43
C GLN A 175 14.79 9.78 3.13
N ILE A 176 14.31 8.92 2.22
CA ILE A 176 14.96 8.69 0.92
C ILE A 176 14.96 9.98 0.09
N MET A 177 13.85 10.72 0.08
CA MET A 177 13.73 11.97 -0.67
C MET A 177 14.65 13.06 -0.14
N LYS A 178 14.79 13.21 1.18
CA LYS A 178 15.76 14.14 1.80
C LYS A 178 17.20 13.80 1.40
N PHE A 179 17.53 12.51 1.31
CA PHE A 179 18.83 12.09 0.81
C PHE A 179 19.01 12.44 -0.68
N LEU A 180 18.02 12.13 -1.52
CA LEU A 180 18.10 12.36 -2.96
C LEU A 180 18.05 13.85 -3.35
N GLU A 181 17.51 14.71 -2.49
CA GLU A 181 17.53 16.18 -2.66
C GLU A 181 18.96 16.72 -2.74
N THR A 182 19.93 16.05 -2.09
CA THR A 182 21.36 16.39 -2.22
C THR A 182 21.93 16.16 -3.63
N TYR A 183 21.18 15.48 -4.50
CA TYR A 183 21.51 15.20 -5.90
C TYR A 183 20.49 15.83 -6.87
N GLU A 184 19.70 16.83 -6.43
CA GLU A 184 18.66 17.48 -7.24
C GLU A 184 19.19 18.02 -8.59
N ASN A 185 20.45 18.46 -8.62
CA ASN A 185 21.12 18.94 -9.84
C ASN A 185 21.18 17.92 -10.98
N PHE A 186 21.01 16.62 -10.69
CA PHE A 186 20.97 15.57 -11.70
C PHE A 186 19.58 15.36 -12.35
N PHE A 187 18.54 16.08 -11.90
CA PHE A 187 17.15 15.90 -12.34
C PHE A 187 16.64 16.96 -13.34
N ASP A 188 17.49 17.86 -13.84
CA ASP A 188 17.12 18.89 -14.83
C ASP A 188 15.84 19.68 -14.45
N ASN A 189 15.75 20.14 -13.18
CA ASN A 189 14.59 20.82 -12.57
C ASN A 189 13.32 19.96 -12.38
N ASN A 190 13.38 18.63 -12.55
CA ASN A 190 12.24 17.72 -12.39
C ASN A 190 12.20 17.00 -11.03
N PHE A 191 12.98 17.44 -10.04
CA PHE A 191 13.07 16.73 -8.75
C PHE A 191 11.73 16.68 -8.00
N ASN A 192 10.96 17.78 -8.03
CA ASN A 192 9.60 17.80 -7.45
C ASN A 192 8.67 16.80 -8.14
N THR A 193 8.71 16.71 -9.48
CA THR A 193 7.91 15.74 -10.24
C THR A 193 8.36 14.30 -9.95
N PHE A 194 9.67 14.07 -9.81
CA PHE A 194 10.23 12.79 -9.39
C PHE A 194 9.72 12.37 -7.99
N LYS A 195 9.73 13.30 -7.03
CA LYS A 195 9.24 13.07 -5.67
C LYS A 195 7.75 12.71 -5.68
N SER A 196 6.92 13.51 -6.34
CA SER A 196 5.49 13.22 -6.50
C SER A 196 5.26 11.89 -7.20
N SER A 197 6.05 11.59 -8.24
CA SER A 197 5.94 10.31 -8.98
C SER A 197 6.25 9.12 -8.07
N SER A 198 7.29 9.22 -7.25
CA SER A 198 7.68 8.18 -6.31
C SER A 198 6.57 7.93 -5.27
N ASN A 199 5.96 9.00 -4.73
CA ASN A 199 4.83 8.90 -3.81
C ASN A 199 3.65 8.16 -4.48
N LEU A 200 3.26 8.57 -5.69
CA LEU A 200 2.13 7.98 -6.40
C LEU A 200 2.38 6.51 -6.75
N MET A 201 3.57 6.17 -7.24
CA MET A 201 3.95 4.79 -7.55
C MET A 201 3.93 3.90 -6.31
N LEU A 202 4.42 4.41 -5.18
CA LEU A 202 4.37 3.71 -3.90
C LEU A 202 2.94 3.44 -3.45
N LYS A 203 2.07 4.45 -3.51
CA LYS A 203 0.64 4.32 -3.19
C LYS A 203 -0.05 3.27 -4.07
N ILE A 204 0.22 3.29 -5.38
CA ILE A 204 -0.29 2.28 -6.33
C ILE A 204 0.13 0.87 -5.90
N ILE A 205 1.42 0.65 -5.65
CA ILE A 205 1.94 -0.69 -5.32
C ILE A 205 1.43 -1.16 -3.97
N TYR A 206 1.43 -0.29 -2.97
CA TYR A 206 0.90 -0.61 -1.65
C TYR A 206 -0.57 -1.04 -1.73
N CYS A 207 -1.38 -0.36 -2.55
CA CYS A 207 -2.78 -0.69 -2.70
C CYS A 207 -2.99 -1.95 -3.56
N MET A 208 -2.19 -2.15 -4.61
CA MET A 208 -2.36 -3.24 -5.58
C MET A 208 -1.74 -4.58 -5.17
N VAL A 209 -0.78 -4.57 -4.23
CA VAL A 209 -0.01 -5.76 -3.85
C VAL A 209 -0.16 -5.99 -2.33
N PRO A 210 -0.33 -7.23 -1.84
CA PRO A 210 -0.25 -7.49 -0.41
C PRO A 210 1.24 -7.53 -0.04
N VAL A 211 1.83 -6.37 0.17
CA VAL A 211 3.26 -6.28 0.46
C VAL A 211 3.47 -6.65 1.93
N PHE A 212 4.06 -7.82 2.15
CA PHE A 212 4.41 -8.30 3.50
C PHE A 212 5.74 -7.70 3.98
N ASN A 213 6.60 -7.23 3.08
CA ASN A 213 7.84 -6.51 3.40
C ASN A 213 7.94 -5.21 2.58
N MET A 214 7.51 -4.08 3.18
CA MET A 214 7.52 -2.77 2.51
C MET A 214 8.92 -2.17 2.36
N ASN A 215 9.87 -2.57 3.21
CA ASN A 215 11.21 -2.00 3.23
C ASN A 215 11.96 -2.25 1.92
N ILE A 216 11.78 -3.41 1.29
CA ILE A 216 12.43 -3.70 0.00
C ILE A 216 11.77 -2.91 -1.14
N TYR A 217 10.45 -2.73 -1.05
CA TYR A 217 9.68 -2.06 -2.10
C TYR A 217 9.94 -0.56 -2.10
N ASN A 218 10.01 0.12 -0.96
CA ASN A 218 10.19 1.58 -0.94
C ASN A 218 11.45 2.03 -1.69
N TYR A 219 12.61 1.45 -1.38
CA TYR A 219 13.87 1.80 -2.04
C TYR A 219 13.93 1.34 -3.49
N SER A 220 13.37 0.17 -3.81
CA SER A 220 13.36 -0.36 -5.18
C SER A 220 12.40 0.43 -6.09
N ILE A 221 11.28 0.92 -5.56
CA ILE A 221 10.35 1.80 -6.28
C ILE A 221 10.99 3.15 -6.53
N VAL A 222 11.64 3.73 -5.51
CA VAL A 222 12.35 5.00 -5.67
C VAL A 222 13.50 4.85 -6.68
N ASN A 223 14.26 3.75 -6.65
CA ASN A 223 15.29 3.48 -7.64
C ASN A 223 14.70 3.31 -9.06
N TYR A 224 13.54 2.67 -9.18
CA TYR A 224 12.85 2.57 -10.46
C TYR A 224 12.43 3.94 -10.98
N ALA A 225 11.83 4.78 -10.13
CA ALA A 225 11.48 6.16 -10.48
C ALA A 225 12.72 6.98 -10.83
N LEU A 226 13.83 6.81 -10.10
CA LEU A 226 15.10 7.51 -10.33
C LEU A 226 15.55 7.30 -11.77
N ARG A 227 15.50 6.07 -12.26
CA ARG A 227 15.86 5.75 -13.65
C ARG A 227 14.94 6.38 -14.69
N LEU A 228 13.64 6.53 -14.39
CA LEU A 228 12.71 7.19 -15.31
C LEU A 228 13.02 8.68 -15.48
N PHE A 229 13.63 9.30 -14.47
CA PHE A 229 13.96 10.73 -14.47
C PHE A 229 15.41 11.01 -14.87
N ILE A 230 16.33 10.06 -14.68
CA ILE A 230 17.74 10.19 -15.04
C ILE A 230 18.09 9.20 -16.17
N GLN A 231 18.04 9.69 -17.41
CA GLN A 231 18.28 8.89 -18.62
C GLN A 231 19.77 8.62 -18.87
N ASP A 232 20.64 9.55 -18.46
CA ASP A 232 22.09 9.39 -18.48
C ASP A 232 22.51 8.24 -17.54
N ASN A 233 23.14 7.21 -18.10
CA ASN A 233 23.49 6.00 -17.36
C ASN A 233 24.53 6.27 -16.28
N ASP A 234 25.53 7.09 -16.55
CA ASP A 234 26.62 7.33 -15.60
C ASP A 234 26.12 8.10 -14.38
N LYS A 235 25.24 9.09 -14.62
CA LYS A 235 24.56 9.83 -13.55
C LYS A 235 23.65 8.91 -12.73
N TYR A 236 22.88 8.04 -13.39
CA TYR A 236 22.00 7.08 -12.72
C TYR A 236 22.80 6.11 -11.83
N GLU A 237 23.82 5.45 -12.38
CA GLU A 237 24.64 4.47 -11.64
C GLU A 237 25.35 5.11 -10.46
N PHE A 238 25.86 6.35 -10.64
CA PHE A 238 26.47 7.10 -9.55
C PHE A 238 25.50 7.30 -8.36
N ILE A 239 24.28 7.75 -8.62
CA ILE A 239 23.29 7.99 -7.55
C ILE A 239 22.80 6.66 -6.96
N PHE A 240 22.62 5.63 -7.80
CA PHE A 240 22.22 4.30 -7.33
C PHE A 240 23.24 3.71 -6.34
N GLU A 241 24.53 3.79 -6.65
CA GLU A 241 25.58 3.34 -5.73
C GLU A 241 25.64 4.19 -4.46
N LYS A 242 25.41 5.51 -4.55
CA LYS A 242 25.29 6.37 -3.36
C LYS A 242 24.10 5.99 -2.48
N LEU A 243 22.97 5.66 -3.08
CA LEU A 243 21.78 5.20 -2.37
C LEU A 243 22.07 3.89 -1.62
N LYS A 244 22.71 2.90 -2.26
CA LYS A 244 23.10 1.64 -1.61
C LYS A 244 24.12 1.84 -0.50
N GLN A 245 25.09 2.73 -0.70
CA GLN A 245 26.10 3.05 0.31
C GLN A 245 25.49 3.72 1.55
N ASN A 246 24.45 4.53 1.38
CA ASN A 246 23.78 5.23 2.48
C ASN A 246 22.79 4.33 3.25
N TYR A 247 22.21 3.34 2.58
CA TYR A 247 21.19 2.43 3.13
C TYR A 247 21.64 0.96 3.01
N GLN A 248 22.81 0.64 3.57
CA GLN A 248 23.46 -0.67 3.44
C GLN A 248 22.67 -1.82 4.10
N ASP A 249 21.84 -1.48 5.09
CA ASP A 249 20.95 -2.40 5.79
C ASP A 249 19.66 -2.69 5.00
N LYS A 250 19.43 -1.98 3.89
CA LYS A 250 18.23 -2.12 3.06
C LYS A 250 18.55 -2.83 1.75
N GLU A 251 17.67 -3.74 1.34
CA GLU A 251 17.77 -4.33 0.01
C GLU A 251 17.21 -3.37 -1.04
N ILE A 252 18.07 -2.92 -1.95
CA ILE A 252 17.70 -2.06 -3.07
C ILE A 252 17.91 -2.83 -4.37
N ILE A 253 16.81 -3.18 -5.03
CA ILE A 253 16.86 -4.00 -6.25
C ILE A 253 17.26 -3.10 -7.42
N HIS A 254 18.27 -3.54 -8.16
CA HIS A 254 18.68 -2.90 -9.40
C HIS A 254 17.56 -2.99 -10.46
N ILE A 255 17.38 -1.93 -11.26
CA ILE A 255 16.24 -1.81 -12.18
C ILE A 255 16.15 -2.96 -13.19
N SER A 256 17.29 -3.55 -13.59
CA SER A 256 17.32 -4.70 -14.51
C SER A 256 16.40 -5.83 -14.06
N ASN A 257 16.31 -6.05 -12.75
CA ASN A 257 15.58 -7.16 -12.13
C ASN A 257 14.17 -6.76 -11.67
N PHE A 258 13.86 -5.46 -11.60
CA PHE A 258 12.60 -4.93 -11.08
C PHE A 258 11.67 -4.37 -12.17
N GLN A 259 12.19 -3.99 -13.32
CA GLN A 259 11.42 -3.29 -14.36
C GLN A 259 10.20 -4.05 -14.89
N ASN A 260 10.31 -5.36 -15.09
CA ASN A 260 9.19 -6.18 -15.59
C ASN A 260 8.09 -6.30 -14.54
N HIS A 261 8.48 -6.29 -13.26
CA HIS A 261 7.52 -6.26 -12.15
C HIS A 261 6.67 -5.00 -12.21
N MET A 262 7.36 -3.86 -12.27
CA MET A 262 6.75 -2.54 -12.28
C MET A 262 5.87 -2.33 -13.49
N HIS A 263 6.35 -2.70 -14.68
CA HIS A 263 5.57 -2.63 -15.91
C HIS A 263 4.28 -3.45 -15.81
N ASN A 264 4.34 -4.66 -15.27
CA ASN A 264 3.14 -5.50 -15.08
C ASN A 264 2.14 -4.90 -14.08
N ILE A 265 2.62 -4.34 -12.96
CA ILE A 265 1.74 -3.67 -11.98
C ILE A 265 1.07 -2.46 -12.61
N ILE A 266 1.83 -1.60 -13.29
CA ILE A 266 1.30 -0.37 -13.89
C ILE A 266 0.31 -0.71 -15.02
N ASN A 267 0.63 -1.69 -15.88
CA ASN A 267 -0.31 -2.14 -16.91
C ASN A 267 -1.58 -2.76 -16.32
N ALA A 268 -1.46 -3.53 -15.23
CA ALA A 268 -2.61 -4.03 -14.53
C ALA A 268 -3.49 -2.88 -14.02
N PHE A 269 -2.87 -1.91 -13.34
CA PHE A 269 -3.54 -0.73 -12.81
C PHE A 269 -4.23 0.12 -13.90
N LYS A 270 -3.65 0.21 -15.12
CA LYS A 270 -4.31 0.83 -16.28
C LYS A 270 -5.59 0.10 -16.69
N ASN A 271 -5.48 -1.21 -16.86
CA ASN A 271 -6.43 -2.07 -17.57
C ASN A 271 -7.57 -2.59 -16.70
N THR A 272 -7.50 -2.42 -15.38
CA THR A 272 -8.51 -2.97 -14.49
C THR A 272 -9.66 -2.01 -14.26
N SER A 273 -10.76 -2.23 -14.98
CA SER A 273 -12.12 -1.84 -14.55
C SER A 273 -12.58 -2.57 -13.27
N ILE A 274 -11.78 -3.53 -12.80
CA ILE A 274 -12.08 -4.49 -11.73
C ILE A 274 -11.78 -3.90 -10.34
N PHE A 275 -10.97 -2.84 -10.24
CA PHE A 275 -10.64 -2.21 -8.96
C PHE A 275 -11.21 -0.79 -8.87
N SER A 276 -12.07 -0.55 -7.87
CA SER A 276 -12.44 0.82 -7.48
C SER A 276 -11.24 1.59 -6.89
N ALA A 277 -10.13 0.89 -6.67
CA ALA A 277 -8.85 1.43 -6.24
C ALA A 277 -8.31 2.52 -7.17
N LYS A 278 -8.46 2.34 -8.50
CA LYS A 278 -7.95 3.31 -9.48
C LYS A 278 -8.60 4.67 -9.31
N ASP A 279 -9.93 4.71 -9.24
CA ASP A 279 -10.70 5.95 -9.06
C ASP A 279 -10.42 6.60 -7.70
N SER A 280 -10.11 5.79 -6.70
CA SER A 280 -9.78 6.28 -5.36
C SER A 280 -8.35 6.83 -5.25
N ILE A 281 -7.39 6.25 -5.98
CA ILE A 281 -5.99 6.69 -6.02
C ILE A 281 -5.80 7.88 -6.97
N LEU A 282 -6.46 7.86 -8.12
CA LEU A 282 -6.44 8.93 -9.13
C LEU A 282 -7.69 9.83 -8.97
N ASN A 283 -7.95 10.25 -7.73
CA ASN A 283 -9.20 10.95 -7.38
C ASN A 283 -9.21 12.44 -7.80
N ASN A 284 -8.05 13.00 -8.16
CA ASN A 284 -7.90 14.38 -8.57
C ASN A 284 -7.11 14.47 -9.89
N GLN A 285 -7.24 15.61 -10.56
CA GLN A 285 -6.66 15.82 -11.89
C GLN A 285 -5.12 15.82 -11.88
N LEU A 286 -4.49 16.25 -10.78
CA LEU A 286 -3.03 16.27 -10.67
C LEU A 286 -2.47 14.84 -10.64
N ASP A 287 -3.08 13.95 -9.87
CA ASP A 287 -2.68 12.55 -9.80
C ASP A 287 -2.89 11.83 -11.14
N VAL A 288 -3.96 12.16 -11.87
CA VAL A 288 -4.20 11.64 -13.23
C VAL A 288 -3.09 12.08 -14.18
N GLN A 289 -2.76 13.38 -14.21
CA GLN A 289 -1.70 13.92 -15.07
C GLN A 289 -0.33 13.30 -14.74
N LEU A 290 -0.02 13.20 -13.45
CA LEU A 290 1.21 12.60 -12.97
C LEU A 290 1.30 11.12 -13.37
N PHE A 291 0.21 10.37 -13.24
CA PHE A 291 0.15 8.97 -13.68
C PHE A 291 0.40 8.84 -15.19
N GLU A 292 -0.21 9.70 -16.01
CA GLU A 292 0.03 9.71 -17.46
C GLU A 292 1.49 10.04 -17.80
N GLU A 293 2.13 10.95 -17.08
CA GLU A 293 3.54 11.28 -17.26
C GLU A 293 4.45 10.10 -16.91
N ILE A 294 4.24 9.49 -15.74
CA ILE A 294 4.95 8.27 -15.31
C ILE A 294 4.79 7.21 -16.39
N ASN A 295 3.57 7.02 -16.89
CA ASN A 295 3.31 6.02 -17.89
C ASN A 295 4.09 6.24 -19.19
N LYS A 296 4.08 7.47 -19.71
CA LYS A 296 4.85 7.84 -20.91
C LYS A 296 6.34 7.57 -20.73
N LYS A 297 6.89 7.88 -19.54
CA LYS A 297 8.30 7.59 -19.22
C LYS A 297 8.59 6.09 -19.18
N ILE A 298 7.68 5.28 -18.62
CA ILE A 298 7.80 3.82 -18.58
C ILE A 298 7.79 3.23 -20.00
N GLU A 299 6.85 3.66 -20.84
CA GLU A 299 6.74 3.21 -22.24
C GLU A 299 8.00 3.58 -23.04
N ALA A 300 8.47 4.82 -22.93
CA ALA A 300 9.70 5.26 -23.58
C ALA A 300 10.93 4.44 -23.15
N TYR A 301 11.08 4.18 -21.84
CA TYR A 301 12.17 3.36 -21.31
C TYR A 301 12.11 1.91 -21.84
N TYR A 302 10.91 1.33 -21.88
CA TYR A 302 10.70 -0.04 -22.36
C TYR A 302 11.00 -0.17 -23.86
N GLU A 303 10.54 0.79 -24.68
CA GLU A 303 10.81 0.81 -26.12
C GLU A 303 12.28 0.99 -26.46
N GLN A 304 13.00 1.86 -25.75
CA GLN A 304 14.44 2.06 -25.96
C GLN A 304 15.21 0.76 -25.72
N LYS A 305 14.86 0.02 -24.66
CA LYS A 305 15.52 -1.25 -24.33
C LYS A 305 15.28 -2.36 -25.36
N HIS A 306 14.12 -2.39 -26.03
CA HIS A 306 13.84 -3.39 -27.07
C HIS A 306 14.39 -3.01 -28.45
N LYS A 307 14.98 -1.81 -28.60
CA LYS A 307 15.68 -1.36 -29.81
C LYS A 307 17.20 -1.59 -29.75
N THR A 308 17.76 -1.79 -28.56
CA THR A 308 19.19 -2.08 -28.29
C THR A 308 19.42 -3.55 -28.00
#